data_AF-A0A453GWD8-F1
#
_entry.id   AF-A0A453GWD8-F1
#
_cell.length_a   1.000
_cell.length_b   1.000
_cell.length_c   1.000
_cell.angle_alpha   90.00
_cell.angle_beta   90.00
_cell.angle_gamma   90.00
#
_symmetry.space_group_name_H-M   'P 1'
#
loop_
_entity.id
_entity.type
_entity.pdbx_description
1 polymer ?
#
loop_
_entity_poly.entity_id
_entity_poly.type
_entity_poly.pdbx_seq_one_letter_code
_entity_poly.pdbx_strand_id
1 'polypeptide(L)'
;MFEVPLLLMILKTVNGNLCTSFREACEHLGLIEHDKTLHDCMTEAATFQMPSALRRLFATILVFCEATEIRQLWDKHLPSMCEDYSRNESNESVLEQMVLRDIRDMLQSMGKDIKSYGLPDLVETDGSYDSEYREVTEERQITADTEHLDLFSSLNHEQLAGFNDIMDHVMNKKSQSRFKIPIKLTDNSMCGFTKQSGTAELLRQASP
;
A
#
# COMPACT_ATOMS: atom_id res chain seq x y z
N MET A 1 16.58 57.12 -2.41
CA MET A 1 17.04 55.82 -1.89
C MET A 1 16.45 55.53 -0.50
N PHE A 2 15.17 55.88 -0.24
CA PHE A 2 14.51 55.69 1.07
C PHE A 2 13.16 54.95 1.01
N GLU A 3 12.76 54.47 -0.18
CA GLU A 3 11.46 53.82 -0.42
C GLU A 3 11.44 52.33 0.02
N VAL A 4 12.58 51.65 -0.08
CA VAL A 4 12.69 50.20 0.19
C VAL A 4 12.37 49.83 1.65
N PRO A 5 12.84 50.55 2.69
CA PRO A 5 12.56 50.21 4.09
C PRO A 5 11.08 50.36 4.46
N LEU A 6 10.39 51.36 3.91
CA LEU A 6 8.97 51.62 4.19
C LEU A 6 8.08 50.53 3.58
N LEU A 7 8.40 50.09 2.36
CA LEU A 7 7.70 49.00 1.69
C LEU A 7 7.86 47.67 2.46
N LEU A 8 9.08 47.35 2.91
CA LEU A 8 9.33 46.16 3.72
C LEU A 8 8.56 46.18 5.05
N MET A 9 8.36 47.35 5.65
CA MET A 9 7.61 47.49 6.90
C MET A 9 6.09 47.31 6.68
N ILE A 10 5.55 47.84 5.58
CA ILE A 10 4.14 47.66 5.20
C ILE A 10 3.84 46.18 4.95
N LEU A 11 4.70 45.50 4.21
CA LEU A 11 4.54 44.08 3.88
C LEU A 11 4.60 43.14 5.11
N LYS A 12 5.26 43.56 6.19
CA LYS A 12 5.30 42.81 7.46
C LYS A 12 4.16 43.18 8.41
N THR A 13 3.31 44.13 8.07
CA THR A 13 2.21 44.57 8.95
C THR A 13 0.91 43.88 8.56
N VAL A 14 0.36 43.04 9.43
CA VAL A 14 -0.91 42.33 9.22
C VAL A 14 -1.89 42.70 10.31
N ASN A 15 -3.08 43.20 9.93
CA ASN A 15 -4.11 43.68 10.86
C ASN A 15 -3.59 44.67 11.93
N GLY A 16 -2.60 45.50 11.57
CA GLY A 16 -2.00 46.48 12.48
C GLY A 16 -0.87 45.94 13.37
N ASN A 17 -0.55 44.65 13.29
CA ASN A 17 0.57 44.04 14.01
C ASN A 17 1.78 43.86 13.07
N LEU A 18 2.95 44.34 13.50
CA LEU A 18 4.19 44.15 12.77
C LEU A 18 4.76 42.75 13.07
N CYS A 19 4.74 41.88 12.07
CA CYS A 19 5.35 40.56 12.10
C CYS A 19 6.88 40.66 12.08
N THR A 20 7.53 39.69 12.72
CA THR A 20 8.99 39.57 12.82
C THR A 20 9.63 39.11 11.50
N SER A 21 8.86 38.44 10.63
CA SER A 21 9.30 37.99 9.29
C SER A 21 8.20 38.19 8.25
N PHE A 22 8.56 38.17 6.95
CA PHE A 22 7.58 38.15 5.86
C PHE A 22 6.73 36.88 5.88
N ARG A 23 7.35 35.77 6.28
CA ARG A 23 6.69 34.48 6.44
C ARG A 23 5.55 34.56 7.47
N GLU A 24 5.83 35.10 8.65
CA GLU A 24 4.83 35.28 9.71
C GLU A 24 3.67 36.20 9.25
N ALA A 25 3.97 37.23 8.45
CA ALA A 25 2.93 38.06 7.83
C ALA A 25 2.08 37.25 6.83
N CYS A 26 2.70 36.46 5.96
CA CYS A 26 1.99 35.58 5.04
C CYS A 26 1.18 34.50 5.76
N GLU A 27 1.66 33.98 6.89
CA GLU A 27 0.95 33.04 7.77
C GLU A 27 -0.30 33.70 8.39
N HIS A 28 -0.19 34.91 8.94
CA HIS A 28 -1.33 35.67 9.47
C HIS A 28 -2.35 36.07 8.39
N LEU A 29 -1.90 36.24 7.15
CA LEU A 29 -2.77 36.51 6.00
C LEU A 29 -3.42 35.24 5.42
N GLY A 30 -3.04 34.05 5.90
CA GLY A 30 -3.51 32.77 5.36
C GLY A 30 -3.01 32.49 3.94
N LEU A 31 -1.90 33.09 3.54
CA LEU A 31 -1.29 32.93 2.21
C LEU A 31 -0.37 31.70 2.13
N ILE A 32 0.10 31.20 3.28
CA ILE A 32 0.91 29.99 3.40
C ILE A 32 0.09 28.98 4.20
N GLU A 33 -0.19 27.82 3.61
CA GLU A 33 -0.82 26.70 4.33
C GLU A 33 0.11 26.22 5.44
N HIS A 34 -0.43 26.02 6.65
CA HIS A 34 0.37 25.52 7.76
C HIS A 34 0.73 24.06 7.51
N ASP A 35 1.98 23.67 7.79
CA ASP A 35 2.42 22.25 7.79
C ASP A 35 1.55 21.37 8.70
N LYS A 36 0.75 21.98 9.59
CA LYS A 36 -0.32 21.32 10.32
C LYS A 36 -1.26 20.51 9.43
N THR A 37 -1.68 21.02 8.27
CA THR A 37 -2.58 20.27 7.38
C THR A 37 -1.91 19.03 6.79
N LEU A 38 -0.60 19.11 6.53
CA LEU A 38 0.21 17.98 6.08
C LEU A 38 0.37 16.94 7.20
N HIS A 39 0.60 17.41 8.44
CA HIS A 39 0.62 16.54 9.61
C HIS A 39 -0.72 15.85 9.85
N ASP A 40 -1.83 16.58 9.76
CA ASP A 40 -3.19 16.06 9.94
C ASP A 40 -3.49 15.04 8.85
N CYS A 41 -3.19 15.35 7.58
CA CYS A 41 -3.33 14.43 6.45
C CYS A 41 -2.56 13.12 6.65
N MET A 42 -1.29 13.18 7.03
CA MET A 42 -0.48 11.99 7.32
C MET A 42 -1.01 11.21 8.53
N THR A 43 -1.46 11.92 9.58
CA THR A 43 -2.03 11.29 10.79
C THR A 43 -3.31 10.54 10.45
N GLU A 44 -4.20 11.15 9.66
CA GLU A 44 -5.43 10.52 9.20
C GLU A 44 -5.14 9.31 8.31
N ALA A 45 -4.25 9.46 7.32
CA ALA A 45 -3.85 8.37 6.45
C ALA A 45 -3.30 7.17 7.24
N ALA A 46 -2.50 7.43 8.29
CA ALA A 46 -1.93 6.39 9.13
C ALA A 46 -2.96 5.51 9.85
N THR A 47 -4.23 5.95 9.95
CA THR A 47 -5.29 5.15 10.56
C THR A 47 -5.86 4.06 9.66
N PHE A 48 -5.64 4.13 8.34
CA PHE A 48 -6.27 3.21 7.38
C PHE A 48 -5.37 2.78 6.20
N GLN A 49 -4.24 3.44 5.97
CA GLN A 49 -3.33 3.11 4.88
C GLN A 49 -2.24 2.14 5.32
N MET A 50 -1.82 1.29 4.37
CA MET A 50 -0.62 0.47 4.54
C MET A 50 0.64 1.34 4.58
N PRO A 51 1.70 0.95 5.31
CA PRO A 51 2.95 1.72 5.41
C PRO A 51 3.58 2.09 4.07
N SER A 52 3.49 1.22 3.04
CA SER A 52 3.96 1.53 1.69
C SER A 52 3.20 2.69 1.02
N ALA A 53 1.89 2.78 1.25
CA ALA A 53 1.06 3.88 0.77
C ALA A 53 1.36 5.17 1.55
N LEU A 54 1.64 5.08 2.85
CA LEU A 54 2.09 6.22 3.66
C LEU A 54 3.43 6.79 3.17
N ARG A 55 4.39 5.91 2.86
CA ARG A 55 5.69 6.31 2.28
C ARG A 55 5.52 7.04 0.94
N ARG A 56 4.58 6.58 0.10
CA ARG A 56 4.21 7.25 -1.16
C ARG A 56 3.54 8.61 -0.93
N LEU A 57 2.64 8.72 0.05
CA LEU A 57 2.01 9.98 0.42
C LEU A 57 3.08 10.98 0.90
N PHE A 58 3.99 10.55 1.76
CA PHE A 58 5.10 11.39 2.22
C PHE A 58 5.97 11.88 1.07
N ALA A 59 6.37 11.00 0.15
CA ALA A 59 7.12 11.40 -1.05
C ALA A 59 6.34 12.39 -1.93
N THR A 60 5.02 12.22 -2.05
CA THR A 60 4.15 13.16 -2.78
C THR A 60 4.14 14.53 -2.12
N ILE A 61 4.02 14.58 -0.78
CA ILE A 61 4.09 15.82 -0.01
C ILE A 61 5.43 16.53 -0.25
N LEU A 62 6.56 15.81 -0.21
CA LEU A 62 7.87 16.42 -0.46
C LEU A 62 7.98 17.05 -1.86
N VAL A 63 7.39 16.43 -2.88
CA VAL A 63 7.53 16.91 -4.27
C VAL A 63 6.57 18.04 -4.60
N PHE A 64 5.33 17.96 -4.11
CA PHE A 64 4.25 18.81 -4.58
C PHE A 64 3.73 19.81 -3.54
N CYS A 65 4.09 19.65 -2.27
CA CYS A 65 3.71 20.60 -1.21
C CYS A 65 4.89 21.47 -0.81
N GLU A 66 4.61 22.71 -0.42
CA GLU A 66 5.61 23.65 0.10
C GLU A 66 5.87 23.40 1.60
N ALA A 67 6.17 22.14 1.95
CA ALA A 67 6.38 21.73 3.33
C ALA A 67 7.64 22.39 3.92
N THR A 68 7.51 23.07 5.07
CA THR A 68 8.64 23.80 5.69
C THR A 68 9.28 23.06 6.86
N GLU A 69 8.51 22.23 7.56
CA GLU A 69 8.89 21.47 8.74
C GLU A 69 9.10 19.97 8.41
N ILE A 70 9.72 19.69 7.26
CA ILE A 70 9.93 18.32 6.74
C ILE A 70 10.54 17.39 7.79
N ARG A 71 11.50 17.87 8.58
CA ARG A 71 12.15 17.06 9.62
C ARG A 71 11.17 16.64 10.72
N GLN A 72 10.29 17.55 11.15
CA GLN A 72 9.29 17.24 12.17
C GLN A 72 8.19 16.32 11.60
N LEU A 73 7.81 16.51 10.34
CA LEU A 73 6.89 15.63 9.62
C LEU A 73 7.46 14.20 9.53
N TRP A 74 8.75 14.08 9.20
CA TRP A 74 9.49 12.82 9.20
C TRP A 74 9.50 12.16 10.57
N ASP A 75 10.02 12.84 11.59
CA ASP A 75 10.22 12.26 12.93
C ASP A 75 8.89 11.79 13.54
N LYS A 76 7.79 12.51 13.29
CA LYS A 76 6.46 12.15 13.79
C LYS A 76 5.88 10.90 13.11
N HIS A 77 6.10 10.74 11.81
CA HIS A 77 5.41 9.73 10.99
C HIS A 77 6.28 8.52 10.62
N LEU A 78 7.58 8.57 10.91
CA LEU A 78 8.49 7.45 10.72
C LEU A 78 7.98 6.13 11.36
N PRO A 79 7.46 6.12 12.60
CA PRO A 79 6.96 4.88 13.21
C PRO A 79 5.84 4.20 12.41
N SER A 80 4.95 4.97 11.80
CA SER A 80 3.87 4.45 10.94
C SER A 80 4.39 4.02 9.56
N MET A 81 5.40 4.72 9.03
CA MET A 81 6.00 4.40 7.74
C MET A 81 6.86 3.13 7.74
N CYS A 82 7.41 2.74 8.90
CA CYS A 82 8.25 1.55 9.06
C CYS A 82 7.54 0.33 9.68
N GLU A 83 6.23 0.42 9.96
CA GLU A 83 5.50 -0.61 10.69
C GLU A 83 5.60 -2.00 10.03
N ASP A 84 5.57 -2.06 8.70
CA ASP A 84 5.71 -3.30 7.93
C ASP A 84 7.11 -3.93 8.07
N TYR A 85 8.16 -3.12 8.20
CA TYR A 85 9.51 -3.60 8.42
C TYR A 85 9.77 -4.05 9.85
N SER A 86 9.09 -3.44 10.83
CA SER A 86 9.28 -3.73 12.25
C SER A 86 8.99 -5.18 12.66
N ARG A 87 8.29 -5.93 11.79
CA ARG A 87 7.99 -7.36 11.98
C ARG A 87 9.23 -8.24 11.93
N ASN A 88 10.23 -7.85 11.13
CA ASN A 88 11.42 -8.64 10.86
C ASN A 88 12.71 -7.99 11.39
N GLU A 89 12.65 -6.70 11.73
CA GLU A 89 13.80 -5.90 12.15
C GLU A 89 13.43 -5.05 13.38
N SER A 90 14.30 -5.00 14.38
CA SER A 90 14.08 -4.25 15.63
C SER A 90 15.02 -3.06 15.79
N ASN A 91 16.04 -2.95 14.94
CA ASN A 91 16.98 -1.84 14.96
C ASN A 91 16.37 -0.60 14.29
N GLU A 92 16.09 0.43 15.08
CA GLU A 92 15.51 1.69 14.62
C GLU A 92 16.31 2.36 13.49
N SER A 93 17.64 2.28 13.53
CA SER A 93 18.50 2.84 12.48
C SER A 93 18.35 2.09 11.16
N VAL A 94 18.22 0.76 11.21
CA VAL A 94 17.98 -0.04 10.00
C VAL A 94 16.60 0.25 9.42
N LEU A 95 15.57 0.33 10.28
CA LEU A 95 14.21 0.70 9.87
C LEU A 95 14.18 2.09 9.21
N GLU A 96 14.85 3.08 9.80
CA GLU A 96 14.98 4.42 9.24
C GLU A 96 15.60 4.39 7.83
N GLN A 97 16.70 3.66 7.66
CA GLN A 97 17.39 3.55 6.37
C GLN A 97 16.56 2.81 5.31
N MET A 98 15.78 1.80 5.71
CA MET A 98 14.85 1.11 4.80
C MET A 98 13.76 2.06 4.28
N VAL A 99 13.15 2.84 5.17
CA VAL A 99 12.13 3.84 4.78
C VAL A 99 12.74 4.93 3.89
N LEU A 100 13.90 5.47 4.27
CA LEU A 100 14.60 6.49 3.48
C LEU A 100 14.93 5.99 2.08
N ARG A 101 15.32 4.72 1.95
CA ARG A 101 15.65 4.12 0.64
C ARG A 101 14.42 4.01 -0.26
N ASP A 102 13.30 3.53 0.27
CA ASP A 102 12.07 3.42 -0.50
C ASP A 102 11.57 4.82 -0.93
N ILE A 103 11.68 5.83 -0.05
CA ILE A 103 11.33 7.22 -0.40
C ILE A 103 12.30 7.81 -1.43
N ARG A 104 13.60 7.56 -1.30
CA ARG A 104 14.60 7.98 -2.30
C ARG A 104 14.24 7.44 -3.68
N ASP A 105 13.90 6.16 -3.78
CA ASP A 105 13.58 5.53 -5.06
C ASP A 105 12.33 6.16 -5.69
N MET A 106 11.32 6.49 -4.87
CA MET A 106 10.14 7.24 -5.31
C MET A 106 10.49 8.66 -5.76
N LEU A 107 11.32 9.39 -5.01
CA LEU A 107 11.77 10.75 -5.36
C LEU A 107 12.57 10.75 -6.67
N GLN A 108 13.47 9.79 -6.85
CA GLN A 108 14.24 9.63 -8.08
C GLN A 108 13.34 9.37 -9.29
N SER A 109 12.27 8.58 -9.13
CA SER A 109 11.29 8.37 -10.21
C SER A 109 10.57 9.66 -10.62
N MET A 110 10.47 10.64 -9.71
CA MET A 110 9.94 11.99 -9.96
C MET A 110 11.02 13.01 -10.34
N GLY A 111 12.27 12.58 -10.56
CA GLY A 111 13.39 13.45 -10.92
C GLY A 111 13.89 14.34 -9.79
N LYS A 112 13.68 13.93 -8.53
CA LYS A 112 14.12 14.65 -7.33
C LYS A 112 15.22 13.89 -6.60
N ASP A 113 16.13 14.63 -5.98
CA ASP A 113 17.17 14.07 -5.11
C ASP A 113 16.71 14.18 -3.65
N ILE A 114 16.76 13.06 -2.91
CA ILE A 114 16.41 13.04 -1.49
C ILE A 114 17.27 14.00 -0.66
N LYS A 115 18.53 14.24 -1.08
CA LYS A 115 19.46 15.18 -0.44
C LYS A 115 18.98 16.63 -0.49
N SER A 116 17.99 16.95 -1.34
CA SER A 116 17.38 18.29 -1.40
C SER A 116 16.34 18.56 -0.31
N TYR A 117 15.93 17.53 0.43
CA TYR A 117 15.01 17.61 1.54
C TYR A 117 15.80 17.37 2.82
N GLY A 118 15.58 18.17 3.88
CA GLY A 118 16.34 18.12 5.15
C GLY A 118 16.11 16.86 6.00
N LEU A 119 16.12 15.68 5.37
CA LEU A 119 15.97 14.35 5.95
C LEU A 119 17.31 13.82 6.49
N PRO A 120 17.30 12.77 7.33
CA PRO A 120 18.53 12.10 7.76
C PRO A 120 19.35 11.58 6.58
N ASP A 121 20.67 11.50 6.79
CA ASP A 121 21.59 11.01 5.77
C ASP A 121 21.37 9.52 5.47
N LEU A 122 21.38 9.20 4.17
CA LEU A 122 21.41 7.82 3.72
C LEU A 122 22.82 7.27 3.81
N VAL A 123 22.97 6.13 4.49
CA VAL A 123 24.21 5.37 4.48
C VAL A 123 24.29 4.63 3.16
N GLU A 124 25.21 5.08 2.28
CA GLU A 124 25.50 4.40 1.02
C GLU A 124 26.31 3.12 1.32
N THR A 125 25.64 2.08 1.82
CA THR A 125 26.20 0.73 1.86
C THR A 125 26.15 0.15 0.44
N ASP A 126 27.33 -0.19 -0.07
CA ASP A 126 27.57 -0.94 -1.32
C ASP A 126 26.59 -2.12 -1.44
N GLY A 127 26.01 -2.29 -2.62
CA GLY A 127 24.73 -2.94 -2.87
C GLY A 127 24.63 -4.37 -2.34
N SER A 128 23.51 -4.68 -1.66
CA SER A 128 23.04 -6.06 -1.52
C SER A 128 21.59 -6.23 -1.11
N TYR A 129 20.88 -5.21 -0.61
CA TYR A 129 19.47 -5.39 -0.23
C TYR A 129 18.54 -5.12 -1.42
N ASP A 130 18.50 -6.09 -2.33
CA ASP A 130 17.28 -6.62 -2.96
C ASP A 130 16.04 -5.71 -2.90
N SER A 131 16.02 -4.63 -3.69
CA SER A 131 14.82 -3.83 -3.90
C SER A 131 13.87 -4.50 -4.92
N GLU A 132 14.41 -5.43 -5.73
CA GLU A 132 13.72 -5.99 -6.89
C GLU A 132 12.76 -7.14 -6.53
N TYR A 133 12.87 -7.75 -5.34
CA TYR A 133 11.99 -8.87 -4.94
C TYR A 133 11.30 -8.68 -3.58
N ARG A 134 11.17 -7.46 -3.04
CA ARG A 134 10.56 -7.28 -1.71
C ARG A 134 9.11 -7.76 -1.66
N GLU A 135 8.29 -7.36 -2.63
CA GLU A 135 6.88 -7.78 -2.73
C GLU A 135 6.76 -9.29 -2.95
N VAL A 136 7.63 -9.87 -3.78
CA VAL A 136 7.68 -11.31 -4.05
C VAL A 136 8.16 -12.11 -2.84
N THR A 137 9.07 -11.55 -2.05
CA THR A 137 9.60 -12.17 -0.83
C THR A 137 8.57 -12.14 0.29
N GLU A 138 7.85 -11.03 0.43
CA GLU A 138 6.73 -10.88 1.37
C GLU A 138 5.59 -11.86 1.01
N GLU A 139 5.22 -12.00 -0.26
CA GLU A 139 4.22 -13.01 -0.70
C GLU A 139 4.66 -14.44 -0.42
N ARG A 140 5.95 -14.77 -0.61
CA ARG A 140 6.50 -16.09 -0.32
C ARG A 140 6.56 -16.42 1.17
N GLN A 141 6.53 -15.42 2.04
CA GLN A 141 6.59 -15.57 3.49
C GLN A 141 5.22 -15.58 4.17
N ILE A 142 4.12 -15.49 3.41
CA ILE A 142 2.77 -15.69 3.95
C ILE A 142 2.67 -17.15 4.45
N THR A 143 2.74 -17.32 5.76
CA THR A 143 2.43 -18.60 6.41
C THR A 143 0.95 -18.89 6.24
N ALA A 144 0.61 -20.05 5.67
CA ALA A 144 -0.75 -20.56 5.70
C ALA A 144 -1.18 -20.68 7.16
N ASP A 145 -2.26 -19.98 7.51
CA ASP A 145 -2.78 -19.98 8.88
C ASP A 145 -3.13 -21.41 9.30
N THR A 146 -2.79 -21.78 10.53
CA THR A 146 -2.92 -23.17 11.00
C THR A 146 -4.39 -23.59 11.01
N GLU A 147 -5.29 -22.65 11.32
CA GLU A 147 -6.75 -22.86 11.25
C GLU A 147 -7.23 -23.19 9.83
N HIS A 148 -6.58 -22.61 8.81
CA HIS A 148 -6.90 -22.91 7.41
C HIS A 148 -6.38 -24.29 6.97
N LEU A 149 -5.29 -24.77 7.56
CA LEU A 149 -4.77 -26.12 7.32
C LEU A 149 -5.65 -27.18 8.02
N ASP A 150 -6.23 -26.84 9.17
CA ASP A 150 -7.09 -27.72 9.96
C ASP A 150 -8.51 -27.87 9.39
N LEU A 151 -8.93 -27.02 8.43
CA LEU A 151 -10.19 -27.18 7.69
C LEU A 151 -10.33 -28.56 7.04
N PHE A 152 -9.22 -29.21 6.68
CA PHE A 152 -9.20 -30.59 6.21
C PHE A 152 -9.90 -31.55 7.18
N SER A 153 -9.71 -31.36 8.49
CA SER A 153 -10.31 -32.20 9.53
C SER A 153 -11.83 -32.02 9.65
N SER A 154 -12.37 -30.91 9.12
CA SER A 154 -13.80 -30.57 9.16
C SER A 154 -14.60 -31.03 7.94
N LEU A 155 -13.94 -31.62 6.93
CA LEU A 155 -14.59 -32.04 5.69
C LEU A 155 -15.54 -33.21 5.94
N ASN A 156 -16.74 -33.12 5.36
CA ASN A 156 -17.65 -34.27 5.33
C ASN A 156 -17.19 -35.33 4.30
N HIS A 157 -17.79 -36.51 4.34
CA HIS A 157 -17.37 -37.65 3.51
C HIS A 157 -17.38 -37.38 1.99
N GLU A 158 -18.33 -36.58 1.48
CA GLU A 158 -18.41 -36.24 0.05
C GLU A 158 -17.35 -35.22 -0.34
N GLN A 159 -17.13 -34.22 0.52
CA GLN A 159 -16.10 -33.19 0.31
C GLN A 159 -14.69 -33.78 0.40
N LEU A 160 -14.45 -34.67 1.37
CA LEU A 160 -13.18 -35.36 1.55
C LEU A 160 -12.85 -36.26 0.35
N ALA A 161 -13.86 -36.96 -0.20
CA ALA A 161 -13.69 -37.75 -1.41
C ALA A 161 -13.29 -36.88 -2.62
N GLY A 162 -13.94 -35.73 -2.81
CA GLY A 162 -13.58 -34.78 -3.87
C GLY A 162 -12.19 -34.17 -3.68
N PHE A 163 -11.85 -33.79 -2.44
CA PHE A 163 -10.53 -33.25 -2.09
C PHE A 163 -9.41 -34.25 -2.41
N ASN A 164 -9.56 -35.52 -2.00
CA ASN A 164 -8.56 -36.56 -2.25
C ASN A 164 -8.35 -36.83 -3.74
N ASP A 165 -9.42 -36.82 -4.55
CA ASP A 165 -9.33 -36.99 -6.00
C ASP A 165 -8.55 -35.84 -6.66
N ILE A 166 -8.77 -34.60 -6.20
CA ILE A 166 -8.03 -33.42 -6.66
C ILE A 166 -6.56 -33.51 -6.26
N MET A 167 -6.28 -33.81 -4.98
CA MET A 167 -4.91 -33.88 -4.48
C MET A 167 -4.13 -35.01 -5.16
N ASP A 168 -4.73 -36.19 -5.37
CA ASP A 168 -4.12 -37.27 -6.15
C ASP A 168 -3.79 -36.82 -7.57
N HIS A 169 -4.69 -36.06 -8.21
CA HIS A 169 -4.46 -35.54 -9.56
C HIS A 169 -3.29 -34.56 -9.64
N VAL A 170 -3.23 -33.61 -8.69
CA VAL A 170 -2.18 -32.59 -8.59
C VAL A 170 -0.82 -33.23 -8.29
N MET A 171 -0.77 -34.12 -7.30
CA MET A 171 0.47 -34.78 -6.88
C MET A 171 1.01 -35.72 -7.96
N ASN A 172 0.13 -36.35 -8.74
CA ASN A 172 0.51 -37.22 -9.84
C ASN A 172 0.61 -36.51 -11.22
N LYS A 173 0.50 -35.18 -11.27
CA LYS A 173 0.61 -34.35 -12.49
C LYS A 173 -0.22 -34.87 -13.67
N LYS A 174 -1.43 -35.37 -13.40
CA LYS A 174 -2.33 -35.83 -14.46
C LYS A 174 -2.77 -34.59 -15.29
N SER A 175 -2.77 -34.71 -16.61
CA SER A 175 -2.87 -33.56 -17.53
C SER A 175 -4.30 -33.12 -17.86
N GLN A 176 -5.33 -33.78 -17.33
CA GLN A 176 -6.74 -33.49 -17.61
C GLN A 176 -7.66 -33.80 -16.42
N SER A 177 -8.09 -32.78 -15.69
CA SER A 177 -9.14 -32.90 -14.67
C SER A 177 -10.52 -32.71 -15.32
N ARG A 178 -11.24 -33.81 -15.56
CA ARG A 178 -12.68 -33.76 -15.85
C ARG A 178 -13.44 -33.96 -14.55
N PHE A 179 -13.84 -32.86 -13.93
CA PHE A 179 -14.70 -32.86 -12.75
C PHE A 179 -16.08 -33.42 -13.10
N LYS A 180 -16.34 -34.68 -12.73
CA LYS A 180 -17.68 -35.23 -12.72
C LYS A 180 -18.28 -34.93 -11.37
N ILE A 181 -19.06 -33.86 -11.27
CA ILE A 181 -19.88 -33.60 -10.09
C ILE A 181 -20.89 -34.75 -9.99
N PRO A 182 -20.83 -35.62 -8.97
CA PRO A 182 -21.77 -36.72 -8.83
C PRO A 182 -23.11 -36.14 -8.41
N ILE A 183 -23.99 -35.90 -9.38
CA ILE A 183 -25.37 -35.53 -9.08
C ILE A 183 -26.10 -36.83 -8.72
N LYS A 184 -26.46 -36.99 -7.43
CA LYS A 184 -27.32 -38.08 -6.97
C LYS A 184 -28.74 -37.82 -7.50
N LEU A 185 -29.09 -38.45 -8.63
CA LEU A 185 -30.43 -38.40 -9.19
C LEU A 185 -31.38 -39.27 -8.34
N THR A 186 -32.42 -38.66 -7.81
CA THR A 186 -33.57 -39.30 -7.17
C THR A 186 -34.78 -39.27 -8.10
N ASP A 187 -35.84 -40.03 -7.82
CA ASP A 187 -37.06 -40.06 -8.66
C ASP A 187 -37.77 -38.69 -8.75
N ASN A 188 -37.43 -37.74 -7.87
CA ASN A 188 -37.90 -36.35 -7.90
C ASN A 188 -36.90 -35.38 -8.58
N SER A 189 -35.75 -35.87 -9.05
CA SER A 189 -34.75 -35.06 -9.74
C SER A 189 -35.24 -34.77 -11.16
N MET A 190 -35.95 -33.65 -11.32
CA MET A 190 -36.41 -33.19 -12.62
C MET A 190 -35.40 -32.23 -13.24
N CYS A 191 -34.94 -32.55 -14.44
CA CYS A 191 -34.17 -31.65 -15.27
C CYS A 191 -35.15 -30.70 -15.99
N GLY A 192 -35.12 -29.40 -15.68
CA GLY A 192 -36.09 -28.40 -16.18
C GLY A 192 -36.00 -28.05 -17.67
N PHE A 193 -35.32 -28.85 -18.48
CA PHE A 193 -35.23 -28.62 -19.93
C PHE A 193 -36.48 -29.14 -20.62
N THR A 194 -37.32 -28.23 -21.09
CA THR A 194 -38.38 -28.60 -22.03
C THR A 194 -37.75 -28.88 -23.40
N LYS A 195 -38.32 -29.84 -24.15
CA LYS A 195 -37.82 -30.28 -25.46
C LYS A 195 -37.70 -29.16 -26.50
N GLN A 196 -38.35 -28.02 -26.25
CA GLN A 196 -38.41 -26.84 -27.11
C GLN A 196 -37.63 -25.64 -26.54
N SER A 197 -36.93 -25.83 -25.42
CA SER A 197 -36.11 -24.78 -24.83
C SER A 197 -34.89 -24.48 -25.72
N GLY A 198 -34.54 -23.20 -25.85
CA GLY A 198 -33.31 -22.79 -26.53
C GLY A 198 -32.03 -23.43 -25.95
N THR A 199 -32.05 -23.79 -24.66
CA THR A 199 -30.94 -24.53 -24.03
C THR A 199 -30.79 -25.96 -24.55
N ALA A 200 -31.90 -26.61 -24.94
CA ALA A 200 -31.87 -27.97 -25.52
C ALA A 200 -31.35 -27.95 -26.96
N GLU A 201 -31.60 -26.87 -27.71
CA GLU A 201 -31.07 -26.67 -29.07
C GLU A 201 -29.55 -26.49 -29.05
N LEU A 202 -29.03 -25.71 -28.10
CA LEU A 202 -27.59 -25.48 -27.93
C LEU A 202 -26.83 -26.76 -27.57
N LEU A 203 -27.41 -27.63 -26.72
CA LEU A 203 -26.80 -28.92 -26.37
C LEU A 203 -26.76 -29.89 -27.55
N ARG A 204 -27.75 -29.83 -28.46
CA ARG A 204 -27.73 -30.61 -29.71
C ARG A 204 -26.66 -30.14 -30.68
N GLN A 205 -26.46 -28.82 -30.79
CA GLN A 205 -25.43 -28.24 -31.65
C GLN A 205 -24.00 -28.46 -31.12
N ALA A 206 -23.84 -28.59 -29.80
CA ALA A 206 -22.55 -28.82 -29.15
C ALA A 206 -22.17 -30.32 -29.04
N SER A 207 -23.07 -31.24 -29.41
CA SER A 207 -22.76 -32.68 -29.45
C SER A 207 -22.11 -33.02 -30.81
N PRO A 208 -20.89 -33.59 -30.83
CA PRO A 208 -20.19 -33.94 -32.06
C PRO A 208 -20.82 -35.11 -32.82
#